data_AF-X7YP56-F1
#
_entry.id   AF-X7YP56-F1
#
_cell.length_a   1.000
_cell.length_b   1.000
_cell.length_c   1.000
_cell.angle_alpha   90.00
_cell.angle_beta   90.00
_cell.angle_gamma   90.00
#
_symmetry.space_group_name_H-M   'P 1'
#
loop_
_entity.id
_entity.type
_entity.pdbx_description
1 polymer ?
#
loop_
_entity_poly.entity_id
_entity_poly.type
_entity_poly.pdbx_seq_one_letter_code
_entity_poly.pdbx_strand_id
1 'polypeptide(L)'
;MDTDRLHGDLPPQHHFQPPHGVPLEWNVFFIFSLFYLFGHYSAIDATDLQAPLLLAILIVALAVVPVVGNLLPERVSFLPAMRYYAGNWATSIWCFRTGAEEKLEASIVKSSPLVAKQLAKLYGAKTAEIMADKVAAFRAMHAHGRALNGLLPRAIPNEAEYTVREGEVVAGPLIGWNFGEGHLHNEQLLEAVQRRCQFQEGDVRVVILEGQPIQTQKQWYRIVDAKGGPIEEGYVRVEDMLSRQPWPEPGDKFPVYPTTQHTDTAPR
;
A
#
# COMPACT_ATOMS: atom_id res chain seq x y z
N MET A 1 46.70 14.88 -1.65
CA MET A 1 45.68 15.57 -0.82
C MET A 1 44.59 14.54 -0.64
N ASP A 2 44.55 13.98 0.55
CA ASP A 2 43.90 12.72 0.91
C ASP A 2 42.41 12.95 1.15
N THR A 3 41.55 12.34 0.32
CA THR A 3 40.08 12.53 0.35
C THR A 3 39.39 11.73 1.46
N ASP A 4 40.13 10.90 2.19
CA ASP A 4 39.60 10.05 3.28
C ASP A 4 39.35 10.79 4.60
N ARG A 5 39.61 12.11 4.66
CA ARG A 5 39.46 12.92 5.89
C ARG A 5 38.13 13.66 6.06
N LEU A 6 37.17 13.54 5.14
CA LEU A 6 35.89 14.26 5.22
C LEU A 6 34.69 13.40 5.68
N HIS A 7 34.89 12.11 6.00
CA HIS A 7 33.82 11.21 6.44
C HIS A 7 34.02 10.58 7.84
N GLY A 8 35.01 11.05 8.61
CA GLY A 8 35.17 10.64 10.01
C GLY A 8 34.19 11.37 10.93
N ASP A 9 33.44 10.60 11.72
CA ASP A 9 32.67 11.02 12.90
C ASP A 9 31.25 11.58 12.70
N LEU A 10 30.44 10.97 11.83
CA LEU A 10 28.99 10.97 12.04
C LEU A 10 28.58 9.67 12.73
N PRO A 11 27.93 9.72 13.92
CA PRO A 11 27.38 8.51 14.54
C PRO A 11 26.42 7.83 13.54
N PRO A 12 26.25 6.50 13.59
CA PRO A 12 25.27 5.82 12.74
C PRO A 12 23.94 6.55 12.94
N GLN A 13 23.48 7.23 11.88
CA GLN A 13 22.19 7.88 11.92
C GLN A 13 21.19 6.74 12.12
N HIS A 14 20.74 6.59 13.35
CA HIS A 14 19.52 5.89 13.67
C HIS A 14 18.43 6.72 12.99
N HIS A 15 18.25 6.51 11.69
CA HIS A 15 17.12 7.01 10.93
C HIS A 15 15.90 6.31 11.49
N PHE A 16 15.42 6.81 12.64
CA PHE A 16 14.11 6.51 13.15
C PHE A 16 13.14 7.20 12.21
N GLN A 17 12.80 6.50 11.13
CA GLN A 17 11.61 6.81 10.37
C GLN A 17 10.45 6.62 11.37
N PRO A 18 9.64 7.65 11.69
CA PRO A 18 8.40 7.42 12.42
C PRO A 18 7.63 6.38 11.60
N PRO A 19 7.48 5.14 12.08
CA PRO A 19 7.23 4.03 11.16
C PRO A 19 5.82 4.08 10.58
N HIS A 20 4.94 4.89 11.15
CA HIS A 20 3.60 5.14 10.66
C HIS A 20 3.25 6.57 11.08
N GLY A 21 2.51 7.30 10.24
CA GLY A 21 1.94 8.60 10.63
C GLY A 21 0.83 8.43 11.66
N VAL A 22 1.18 7.99 12.87
CA VAL A 22 0.22 7.79 13.96
C VAL A 22 -0.11 9.16 14.54
N PRO A 23 -1.37 9.61 14.50
CA PRO A 23 -1.76 10.99 14.79
C PRO A 23 -1.91 11.22 16.30
N LEU A 24 -0.92 10.85 17.12
CA LEU A 24 -1.02 10.95 18.58
C LEU A 24 -1.12 12.42 19.04
N GLU A 25 -0.32 13.30 18.45
CA GLU A 25 -0.34 14.75 18.73
C GLU A 25 -1.64 15.39 18.23
N TRP A 26 -2.16 14.91 17.10
CA TRP A 26 -3.40 15.40 16.51
C TRP A 26 -4.61 15.08 17.39
N ASN A 27 -4.63 13.95 18.10
CA ASN A 27 -5.73 13.63 19.01
C ASN A 27 -5.89 14.68 20.12
N VAL A 28 -4.78 15.19 20.65
CA VAL A 28 -4.80 16.28 21.65
C VAL A 28 -5.34 17.57 21.02
N PHE A 29 -4.90 17.91 19.80
CA PHE A 29 -5.41 19.06 19.06
C PHE A 29 -6.90 18.92 18.74
N PHE A 30 -7.41 17.73 18.38
CA PHE A 30 -8.82 17.51 18.12
C PHE A 30 -9.68 17.70 19.38
N ILE A 31 -9.25 17.15 20.52
CA ILE A 31 -9.92 17.34 21.80
C ILE A 31 -9.95 18.82 22.18
N PHE A 32 -8.82 19.51 22.05
CA PHE A 32 -8.75 20.95 22.29
C PHE A 32 -9.67 21.74 21.33
N SER A 33 -9.64 21.42 20.04
CA SER A 33 -10.42 22.09 19.00
C SER A 33 -11.91 21.98 19.26
N LEU A 34 -12.39 20.85 19.79
CA LEU A 34 -13.79 20.67 20.19
C LEU A 34 -14.21 21.72 21.22
N PHE A 35 -13.47 21.86 22.33
CA PHE A 35 -13.79 22.85 23.38
C PHE A 35 -13.57 24.29 22.93
N TYR A 36 -12.57 24.52 22.08
CA TYR A 36 -12.27 25.85 21.56
C TYR A 36 -13.37 26.33 20.61
N LEU A 37 -13.69 25.55 19.58
CA LEU A 37 -14.67 25.91 18.55
C LEU A 37 -16.11 25.87 19.09
N PHE A 38 -16.49 24.81 19.81
CA PHE A 38 -17.88 24.60 20.24
C PHE A 38 -18.16 24.94 21.70
N GLY A 39 -17.14 25.26 22.49
CA GLY A 39 -17.29 25.81 23.85
C GLY A 39 -17.09 27.31 23.86
N HIS A 40 -15.84 27.76 23.63
CA HIS A 40 -15.48 29.18 23.70
C HIS A 40 -16.11 30.01 22.57
N TYR A 41 -16.13 29.50 21.33
CA TYR A 41 -16.75 30.14 20.17
C TYR A 41 -18.15 29.60 19.82
N SER A 42 -18.89 29.12 20.82
CA SER A 42 -20.23 28.53 20.64
C SER A 42 -21.28 29.45 20.03
N ALA A 43 -21.04 30.77 19.99
CA ALA A 43 -21.92 31.76 19.36
C ALA A 43 -21.71 31.89 17.84
N ILE A 44 -20.73 31.19 17.24
CA ILE A 44 -20.48 31.21 15.79
C ILE A 44 -21.21 30.01 15.16
N ASP A 45 -22.16 30.30 14.28
CA ASP A 45 -22.90 29.31 13.52
C ASP A 45 -22.28 29.06 12.13
N ALA A 46 -22.52 27.88 11.55
CA ALA A 46 -22.05 27.56 10.20
C ALA A 46 -22.60 28.51 9.12
N THR A 47 -23.73 29.17 9.40
CA THR A 47 -24.38 30.15 8.53
C THR A 47 -23.78 31.55 8.62
N ASP A 48 -22.93 31.83 9.61
CA ASP A 48 -22.29 33.14 9.80
C ASP A 48 -21.15 33.40 8.80
N LEU A 49 -20.88 32.43 7.93
CA LEU A 49 -19.82 32.51 6.93
C LEU A 49 -20.17 33.50 5.81
N GLN A 50 -19.76 34.76 5.98
CA GLN A 50 -20.01 35.84 5.02
C GLN A 50 -18.98 35.93 3.87
N ALA A 51 -18.09 34.94 3.73
CA ALA A 51 -17.03 34.92 2.72
C ALA A 51 -17.33 33.86 1.64
N PRO A 52 -17.88 34.24 0.46
CA PRO A 52 -18.27 33.29 -0.58
C PRO A 52 -17.11 32.42 -1.09
N LEU A 53 -15.90 32.98 -1.17
CA LEU A 53 -14.71 32.23 -1.56
C LEU A 53 -14.36 31.15 -0.55
N LEU A 54 -14.41 31.46 0.75
CA LEU A 54 -14.14 30.48 1.80
C LEU A 54 -15.21 29.39 1.80
N LEU A 55 -16.48 29.76 1.62
CA LEU A 55 -17.57 28.78 1.47
C LEU A 55 -17.31 27.84 0.28
N ALA A 56 -16.91 28.37 -0.87
CA ALA A 56 -16.60 27.56 -2.05
C ALA A 56 -15.43 26.59 -1.78
N ILE A 57 -14.36 27.05 -1.13
CA ILE A 57 -13.22 26.21 -0.73
C ILE A 57 -13.68 25.08 0.20
N LEU A 58 -14.51 25.39 1.20
CA LEU A 58 -15.03 24.40 2.14
C LEU A 58 -15.94 23.38 1.46
N ILE A 59 -16.83 23.80 0.55
CA ILE A 59 -17.67 22.89 -0.24
C ILE A 59 -16.80 21.94 -1.08
N VAL A 60 -15.78 22.48 -1.74
CA VAL A 60 -14.88 21.65 -2.55
C VAL A 60 -14.13 20.64 -1.67
N ALA A 61 -13.53 21.10 -0.57
CA ALA A 61 -12.70 20.27 0.30
C ALA A 61 -13.51 19.24 1.12
N LEU A 62 -14.69 19.61 1.61
CA LEU A 62 -15.48 18.80 2.55
C LEU A 62 -16.60 18.00 1.90
N ALA A 63 -17.03 18.36 0.68
CA ALA A 63 -18.09 17.65 -0.03
C ALA A 63 -17.61 17.11 -1.38
N VAL A 64 -17.09 17.95 -2.27
CA VAL A 64 -16.78 17.53 -3.65
C VAL A 64 -15.66 16.48 -3.66
N VAL A 65 -14.53 16.75 -2.99
CA VAL A 65 -13.38 15.83 -2.97
C VAL A 65 -13.76 14.49 -2.30
N PRO A 66 -14.41 14.46 -1.12
CA PRO A 66 -14.92 13.21 -0.54
C PRO A 66 -15.89 12.45 -1.45
N VAL A 67 -16.87 13.13 -2.06
CA VAL A 67 -17.84 12.46 -2.95
C VAL A 67 -17.13 11.87 -4.17
N VAL A 68 -16.28 12.64 -4.84
CA VAL A 68 -15.53 12.17 -6.00
C VAL A 68 -14.62 11.00 -5.62
N GLY A 69 -13.92 11.05 -4.49
CA GLY A 69 -13.01 9.98 -4.08
C GLY A 69 -13.71 8.70 -3.59
N ASN A 70 -14.98 8.78 -3.17
CA ASN A 70 -15.79 7.59 -2.91
C ASN A 70 -16.38 6.98 -4.19
N LEU A 71 -16.60 7.80 -5.23
CA LEU A 71 -17.08 7.33 -6.54
C LEU A 71 -15.97 6.80 -7.44
N LEU A 72 -14.79 7.43 -7.39
CA LEU A 72 -13.62 7.19 -8.24
C LEU A 72 -12.38 6.96 -7.36
N PRO A 73 -12.34 5.83 -6.63
CA PRO A 73 -11.26 5.48 -5.70
C PRO A 73 -9.87 5.51 -6.34
N GLU A 74 -9.77 5.22 -7.64
CA GLU A 74 -8.53 5.15 -8.39
C GLU A 74 -7.89 6.52 -8.69
N ARG A 75 -8.63 7.62 -8.49
CA ARG A 75 -8.18 8.98 -8.82
C ARG A 75 -7.88 9.84 -7.61
N VAL A 76 -8.51 9.54 -6.48
CA VAL A 76 -8.42 10.34 -5.27
C VAL A 76 -8.02 9.43 -4.13
N SER A 77 -6.86 9.73 -3.55
CA SER A 77 -6.35 9.06 -2.35
C SER A 77 -7.42 8.98 -1.27
N PHE A 78 -7.39 7.92 -0.47
CA PHE A 78 -8.37 7.70 0.58
C PHE A 78 -8.36 8.84 1.62
N LEU A 79 -7.21 9.52 1.82
CA LEU A 79 -7.03 10.61 2.78
C LEU A 79 -7.91 11.83 2.45
N PRO A 80 -7.73 12.52 1.31
CA PRO A 80 -8.61 13.62 0.93
C PRO A 80 -10.05 13.15 0.70
N ALA A 81 -10.25 11.88 0.35
CA ALA A 81 -11.58 11.30 0.20
C ALA A 81 -12.30 11.03 1.54
N MET A 82 -11.62 11.22 2.68
CA MET A 82 -12.13 10.91 4.03
C MET A 82 -12.65 9.46 4.15
N ARG A 83 -12.04 8.54 3.42
CA ARG A 83 -12.44 7.13 3.42
C ARG A 83 -11.87 6.42 4.65
N TYR A 84 -12.66 5.48 5.18
CA TYR A 84 -12.28 4.78 6.39
C TYR A 84 -10.94 4.06 6.25
N TYR A 85 -10.03 4.42 7.15
CA TYR A 85 -8.75 3.76 7.37
C TYR A 85 -8.92 2.36 8.00
N ALA A 86 -9.91 1.55 7.65
CA ALA A 86 -9.95 0.17 8.17
C ALA A 86 -10.59 -0.84 7.23
N GLY A 87 -10.76 -0.50 5.95
CA GLY A 87 -11.40 -1.47 5.06
C GLY A 87 -11.84 -0.98 3.70
N ASN A 88 -11.26 0.09 3.15
CA ASN A 88 -11.58 0.48 1.77
C ASN A 88 -10.46 1.26 1.04
N TRP A 89 -9.20 1.12 1.45
CA TRP A 89 -8.07 1.73 0.73
C TRP A 89 -7.44 0.73 -0.25
N ALA A 90 -6.73 1.25 -1.26
CA ALA A 90 -6.01 0.45 -2.24
C ALA A 90 -4.89 -0.34 -1.56
N THR A 91 -4.71 -1.61 -1.89
CA THR A 91 -3.68 -2.47 -1.28
C THR A 91 -2.92 -3.23 -2.36
N SER A 92 -1.73 -3.73 -2.03
CA SER A 92 -1.00 -4.60 -2.95
C SER A 92 -0.14 -5.62 -2.21
N ILE A 93 0.17 -6.71 -2.88
CA ILE A 93 1.21 -7.65 -2.48
C ILE A 93 2.25 -7.76 -3.59
N TRP A 94 3.51 -7.78 -3.19
CA TRP A 94 4.67 -7.89 -4.06
C TRP A 94 5.29 -9.27 -3.87
N CYS A 95 5.44 -10.01 -4.97
CA CYS A 95 5.97 -11.36 -4.99
C CYS A 95 7.38 -11.29 -5.59
N PHE A 96 8.41 -11.51 -4.77
CA PHE A 96 9.81 -11.51 -5.17
C PHE A 96 10.29 -12.95 -5.35
N ARG A 97 10.71 -13.33 -6.56
CA ARG A 97 11.41 -14.61 -6.78
C ARG A 97 12.70 -14.61 -5.95
N THR A 98 13.13 -15.79 -5.51
CA THR A 98 14.41 -15.98 -4.79
C THR A 98 15.55 -15.15 -5.42
N GLY A 99 16.20 -14.29 -4.65
CA GLY A 99 17.30 -13.41 -5.11
C GLY A 99 16.87 -12.00 -5.57
N ALA A 100 15.58 -11.77 -5.85
CA ALA A 100 15.09 -10.49 -6.34
C ALA A 100 15.08 -9.41 -5.25
N GLU A 101 14.77 -9.77 -4.00
CA GLU A 101 14.78 -8.84 -2.85
C GLU A 101 16.22 -8.35 -2.55
N GLU A 102 17.23 -9.21 -2.67
CA GLU A 102 18.64 -8.85 -2.53
C GLU A 102 19.09 -7.89 -3.64
N LYS A 103 18.68 -8.15 -4.87
CA LYS A 103 18.96 -7.27 -6.01
C LYS A 103 18.30 -5.90 -5.82
N LEU A 104 17.06 -5.86 -5.33
CA LEU A 104 16.38 -4.62 -4.96
C LEU A 104 17.14 -3.86 -3.86
N GLU A 105 17.62 -4.59 -2.86
CA GLU A 105 18.39 -3.99 -1.78
C GLU A 105 19.67 -3.33 -2.29
N ALA A 106 20.42 -4.03 -3.15
CA ALA A 106 21.70 -3.58 -3.68
C ALA A 106 21.57 -2.44 -4.72
N SER A 107 20.48 -2.43 -5.50
CA SER A 107 20.36 -1.55 -6.68
C SER A 107 19.70 -0.20 -6.38
N ILE A 108 18.93 -0.10 -5.30
CA ILE A 108 18.19 1.12 -4.97
C ILE A 108 18.81 1.79 -3.74
N VAL A 109 19.23 3.05 -3.89
CA VAL A 109 19.62 3.89 -2.75
C VAL A 109 18.37 4.25 -1.96
N LYS A 110 18.38 3.95 -0.66
CA LYS A 110 17.23 4.07 0.25
C LYS A 110 17.67 4.73 1.56
N SER A 111 16.76 5.43 2.22
CA SER A 111 17.01 6.02 3.55
C SER A 111 17.10 4.96 4.65
N SER A 112 16.54 3.77 4.42
CA SER A 112 16.59 2.64 5.34
C SER A 112 16.66 1.31 4.56
N PRO A 113 17.25 0.25 5.15
CA PRO A 113 17.13 -1.11 4.61
C PRO A 113 15.67 -1.58 4.55
N LEU A 114 15.38 -2.63 3.80
CA LEU A 114 14.08 -3.30 3.89
C LEU A 114 13.77 -3.77 5.32
N VAL A 115 12.48 -3.79 5.67
CA VAL A 115 12.01 -4.10 7.04
C VAL A 115 12.56 -5.44 7.57
N ALA A 116 12.59 -6.48 6.73
CA ALA A 116 13.17 -7.77 7.12
C ALA A 116 14.65 -7.64 7.52
N LYS A 117 15.44 -6.84 6.79
CA LYS A 117 16.86 -6.58 7.11
C LYS A 117 17.03 -5.70 8.34
N GLN A 118 16.13 -4.75 8.59
CA GLN A 118 16.12 -3.97 9.83
C GLN A 118 15.86 -4.87 11.03
N LEU A 119 14.83 -5.73 10.95
CA LEU A 119 14.46 -6.67 12.00
C LEU A 119 15.53 -7.74 12.23
N ALA A 120 16.23 -8.19 11.17
CA ALA A 120 17.30 -9.18 11.27
C ALA A 120 18.47 -8.71 12.14
N LYS A 121 18.75 -7.40 12.17
CA LYS A 121 19.76 -6.82 13.07
C LYS A 121 19.38 -6.91 14.55
N LEU A 122 18.08 -7.00 14.86
CA LEU A 122 17.56 -7.03 16.24
C LEU A 122 17.25 -8.45 16.72
N TYR A 123 16.70 -9.29 15.85
CA TYR A 123 16.12 -10.59 16.24
C TYR A 123 16.75 -11.81 15.54
N GLY A 124 17.71 -11.59 14.63
CA GLY A 124 18.25 -12.62 13.74
C GLY A 124 17.30 -12.94 12.56
N ALA A 125 17.84 -13.51 11.48
CA ALA A 125 17.13 -13.66 10.20
C ALA A 125 15.80 -14.44 10.33
N LYS A 126 15.80 -15.58 11.01
CA LYS A 126 14.60 -16.43 11.15
C LYS A 126 13.47 -15.72 11.89
N THR A 127 13.79 -15.04 12.99
CA THR A 127 12.79 -14.30 13.77
C THR A 127 12.30 -13.06 13.04
N ALA A 128 13.18 -12.41 12.26
CA ALA A 128 12.84 -11.25 11.47
C ALA A 128 11.81 -11.55 10.38
N GLU A 129 11.93 -12.70 9.70
CA GLU A 129 10.92 -13.16 8.74
C GLU A 129 9.56 -13.38 9.42
N ILE A 130 9.53 -14.11 10.55
CA ILE A 130 8.29 -14.32 11.31
C ILE A 130 7.67 -12.99 11.78
N MET A 131 8.50 -12.01 12.14
CA MET A 131 8.03 -10.68 12.54
C MET A 131 7.49 -9.89 11.34
N ALA A 132 8.11 -10.00 10.16
CA ALA A 132 7.63 -9.37 8.93
C ALA A 132 6.28 -9.97 8.50
N ASP A 133 6.08 -11.27 8.66
CA ASP A 133 4.83 -11.97 8.32
C ASP A 133 3.63 -11.51 9.15
N LYS A 134 3.84 -10.85 10.30
CA LYS A 134 2.74 -10.25 11.09
C LYS A 134 1.93 -9.24 10.28
N VAL A 135 2.56 -8.54 9.34
CA VAL A 135 1.87 -7.59 8.46
C VAL A 135 0.93 -8.34 7.50
N ALA A 136 1.40 -9.44 6.92
CA ALA A 136 0.56 -10.30 6.07
C ALA A 136 -0.60 -10.92 6.87
N ALA A 137 -0.33 -11.40 8.10
CA ALA A 137 -1.36 -11.90 9.00
C ALA A 137 -2.40 -10.83 9.35
N PHE A 138 -1.97 -9.61 9.65
CA PHE A 138 -2.86 -8.46 9.85
C PHE A 138 -3.74 -8.20 8.63
N ARG A 139 -3.16 -8.19 7.43
CA ARG A 139 -3.91 -7.97 6.19
C ARG A 139 -4.93 -9.08 5.95
N ALA A 140 -4.59 -10.34 6.22
CA ALA A 140 -5.49 -11.49 6.09
C ALA A 140 -6.75 -11.39 6.97
N MET A 141 -6.66 -10.73 8.13
CA MET A 141 -7.83 -10.49 9.00
C MET A 141 -8.86 -9.52 8.38
N HIS A 142 -8.50 -8.79 7.33
CA HIS A 142 -9.37 -7.85 6.62
C HIS A 142 -9.86 -8.44 5.29
N ALA A 143 -10.99 -7.93 4.77
CA ALA A 143 -11.56 -8.42 3.51
C ALA A 143 -10.55 -8.36 2.34
N HIS A 144 -9.71 -7.32 2.30
CA HIS A 144 -8.67 -7.12 1.28
C HIS A 144 -7.66 -8.28 1.27
N GLY A 145 -7.22 -8.76 2.44
CA GLY A 145 -6.30 -9.89 2.51
C GLY A 145 -6.90 -11.18 1.95
N ARG A 146 -8.22 -11.36 2.11
CA ARG A 146 -8.93 -12.51 1.52
C ARG A 146 -8.95 -12.45 0.00
N ALA A 147 -9.11 -11.27 -0.59
CA ALA A 147 -8.98 -11.08 -2.04
C ALA A 147 -7.54 -11.30 -2.50
N LEU A 148 -6.56 -10.65 -1.85
CA LEU A 148 -5.14 -10.75 -2.21
C LEU A 148 -4.64 -12.20 -2.15
N ASN A 149 -4.97 -12.94 -1.08
CA ASN A 149 -4.62 -14.35 -0.94
C ASN A 149 -5.30 -15.24 -1.99
N GLY A 150 -6.50 -14.87 -2.45
CA GLY A 150 -7.20 -15.59 -3.52
C GLY A 150 -6.66 -15.27 -4.92
N LEU A 151 -6.06 -14.09 -5.11
CA LEU A 151 -5.42 -13.66 -6.35
C LEU A 151 -3.95 -14.13 -6.45
N LEU A 152 -3.30 -14.41 -5.32
CA LEU A 152 -1.89 -14.82 -5.28
C LEU A 152 -1.57 -16.05 -6.16
N PRO A 153 -2.35 -17.16 -6.15
CA PRO A 153 -2.11 -18.29 -7.04
C PRO A 153 -2.27 -17.98 -8.54
N ARG A 154 -2.88 -16.85 -8.88
CA ARG A 154 -2.99 -16.36 -10.26
C ARG A 154 -1.78 -15.55 -10.68
N ALA A 155 -1.10 -14.93 -9.72
CA ALA A 155 0.08 -14.12 -9.95
C ALA A 155 1.35 -14.96 -10.06
N ILE A 156 1.48 -16.02 -9.26
CA ILE A 156 2.70 -16.84 -9.22
C ILE A 156 2.40 -18.33 -9.36
N PRO A 157 3.24 -19.10 -10.08
CA PRO A 157 3.00 -20.53 -10.33
C PRO A 157 3.25 -21.40 -9.10
N ASN A 158 4.20 -21.01 -8.23
CA ASN A 158 4.61 -21.77 -7.06
C ASN A 158 5.01 -20.81 -5.93
N GLU A 159 4.22 -20.73 -4.87
CA GLU A 159 4.46 -19.84 -3.74
C GLU A 159 5.79 -20.10 -3.03
N ALA A 160 6.30 -21.34 -3.05
CA ALA A 160 7.56 -21.70 -2.39
C ALA A 160 8.81 -21.07 -3.04
N GLU A 161 8.71 -20.57 -4.28
CA GLU A 161 9.81 -19.90 -4.99
C GLU A 161 9.85 -18.39 -4.74
N TYR A 162 8.82 -17.86 -4.09
CA TYR A 162 8.60 -16.43 -3.92
C TYR A 162 8.52 -16.03 -2.46
N THR A 163 9.03 -14.85 -2.18
CA THR A 163 8.82 -14.13 -0.94
C THR A 163 7.74 -13.08 -1.17
N VAL A 164 6.64 -13.18 -0.43
CA VAL A 164 5.51 -12.25 -0.54
C VAL A 164 5.65 -11.16 0.50
N ARG A 165 5.62 -9.90 0.06
CA ARG A 165 5.68 -8.71 0.92
C ARG A 165 4.46 -7.83 0.71
N GLU A 166 3.98 -7.23 1.78
CA GLU A 166 2.92 -6.23 1.71
C GLU A 166 3.46 -4.95 1.03
N GLY A 167 2.71 -4.37 0.10
CA GLY A 167 3.16 -3.20 -0.68
C GLY A 167 3.54 -1.99 0.16
N GLU A 168 2.87 -1.75 1.28
CA GLU A 168 3.17 -0.72 2.27
C GLU A 168 4.57 -0.92 2.87
N VAL A 169 4.94 -2.18 3.16
CA VAL A 169 6.27 -2.55 3.68
C VAL A 169 7.36 -2.34 2.62
N VAL A 170 7.01 -2.51 1.35
CA VAL A 170 7.92 -2.24 0.21
C VAL A 170 8.04 -0.74 -0.05
N ALA A 171 6.93 0.01 -0.08
CA ALA A 171 6.92 1.45 -0.36
C ALA A 171 7.69 2.27 0.69
N GLY A 172 7.57 1.95 1.98
CA GLY A 172 8.18 2.74 3.05
C GLY A 172 9.67 3.02 2.86
N PRO A 173 10.52 2.00 2.69
CA PRO A 173 11.95 2.18 2.42
C PRO A 173 12.27 2.73 1.03
N LEU A 174 11.45 2.41 0.00
CA LEU A 174 11.72 2.83 -1.38
C LEU A 174 11.39 4.30 -1.65
N ILE A 175 10.33 4.80 -1.02
CA ILE A 175 9.84 6.18 -1.19
C ILE A 175 10.38 7.08 -0.08
N GLY A 176 10.76 6.49 1.08
CA GLY A 176 11.16 7.22 2.28
C GLY A 176 9.98 7.68 3.14
N TRP A 177 8.75 7.36 2.73
CA TRP A 177 7.52 7.68 3.46
C TRP A 177 6.41 6.71 3.11
N ASN A 178 5.54 6.40 4.07
CA ASN A 178 4.36 5.58 3.85
C ASN A 178 3.25 5.94 4.84
N PHE A 179 2.00 5.98 4.35
CA PHE A 179 0.78 6.28 5.11
C PHE A 179 -0.33 5.26 4.82
N GLY A 180 0.02 4.07 4.34
CA GLY A 180 -0.98 3.06 3.94
C GLY A 180 -1.77 3.45 2.69
N GLU A 181 -1.18 4.26 1.82
CA GLU A 181 -1.79 4.65 0.54
C GLU A 181 -1.33 3.69 -0.56
N GLY A 182 -2.27 2.90 -1.10
CA GLY A 182 -1.96 1.92 -2.12
C GLY A 182 -1.62 2.48 -3.48
N HIS A 183 -1.99 3.73 -3.77
CA HIS A 183 -1.52 4.41 -4.97
C HIS A 183 -0.01 4.70 -4.95
N LEU A 184 0.66 4.56 -3.81
CA LEU A 184 2.12 4.72 -3.71
C LEU A 184 2.89 3.42 -4.01
N HIS A 185 2.26 2.26 -3.97
CA HIS A 185 2.90 0.97 -4.21
C HIS A 185 2.21 0.18 -5.32
N ASN A 186 1.79 0.91 -6.36
CA ASN A 186 1.16 0.38 -7.56
C ASN A 186 2.19 0.25 -8.71
N GLU A 187 1.70 0.19 -9.94
CA GLU A 187 2.49 0.08 -11.17
C GLU A 187 3.55 1.17 -11.30
N GLN A 188 3.29 2.39 -10.80
CA GLN A 188 4.26 3.49 -10.89
C GLN A 188 5.53 3.18 -10.09
N LEU A 189 5.37 2.63 -8.88
CA LEU A 189 6.51 2.19 -8.07
C LEU A 189 7.19 1.00 -8.73
N LEU A 190 6.42 0.04 -9.26
CA LEU A 190 6.95 -1.12 -9.96
C LEU A 190 7.81 -0.73 -11.17
N GLU A 191 7.35 0.20 -12.00
CA GLU A 191 8.11 0.75 -13.14
C GLU A 191 9.40 1.46 -12.68
N ALA A 192 9.33 2.22 -11.59
CA ALA A 192 10.50 2.89 -11.02
C ALA A 192 11.54 1.89 -10.48
N VAL A 193 11.08 0.83 -9.83
CA VAL A 193 11.89 -0.29 -9.35
C VAL A 193 12.50 -1.04 -10.55
N GLN A 194 11.71 -1.35 -11.56
CA GLN A 194 12.17 -2.07 -12.73
C GLN A 194 13.27 -1.31 -13.49
N ARG A 195 13.13 0.00 -13.66
CA ARG A 195 14.17 0.83 -14.31
C ARG A 195 15.53 0.76 -13.62
N ARG A 196 15.56 0.53 -12.30
CA ARG A 196 16.77 0.48 -11.49
C ARG A 196 17.34 -0.93 -11.37
N CYS A 197 16.45 -1.91 -11.18
CA CYS A 197 16.85 -3.28 -10.91
C CYS A 197 16.96 -4.14 -12.17
N GLN A 198 16.32 -3.77 -13.28
CA GLN A 198 16.32 -4.54 -14.53
C GLN A 198 16.04 -6.04 -14.27
N PHE A 199 14.89 -6.32 -13.64
CA PHE A 199 14.45 -7.68 -13.37
C PHE A 199 14.12 -8.42 -14.68
N GLN A 200 14.28 -9.74 -14.64
CA GLN A 200 13.77 -10.64 -15.67
C GLN A 200 12.27 -10.88 -15.47
N GLU A 201 11.64 -11.46 -16.48
CA GLU A 201 10.24 -11.87 -16.40
C GLU A 201 10.04 -12.87 -15.25
N GLY A 202 9.02 -12.63 -14.42
CA GLY A 202 8.69 -13.45 -13.27
C GLY A 202 9.59 -13.25 -12.05
N ASP A 203 10.57 -12.36 -12.08
CA ASP A 203 11.38 -12.02 -10.89
C ASP A 203 10.55 -11.24 -9.86
N VAL A 204 9.70 -10.31 -10.31
CA VAL A 204 8.84 -9.51 -9.45
C VAL A 204 7.45 -9.40 -10.09
N ARG A 205 6.44 -9.89 -9.38
CA ARG A 205 5.03 -9.74 -9.76
C ARG A 205 4.25 -9.05 -8.65
N VAL A 206 3.35 -8.16 -9.01
CA VAL A 206 2.56 -7.39 -8.05
C VAL A 206 1.08 -7.62 -8.30
N VAL A 207 0.34 -7.95 -7.25
CA VAL A 207 -1.13 -7.96 -7.27
C VAL A 207 -1.59 -6.67 -6.61
N ILE A 208 -2.32 -5.86 -7.37
CA ILE A 208 -2.82 -4.55 -6.95
C ILE A 208 -4.34 -4.67 -6.84
N LEU A 209 -4.90 -4.31 -5.70
CA LEU A 209 -6.33 -4.33 -5.41
C LEU A 209 -6.79 -2.92 -5.05
N GLU A 210 -7.64 -2.34 -5.88
CA GLU A 210 -8.15 -0.98 -5.70
C GLU A 210 -9.24 -0.93 -4.61
N GLY A 211 -9.41 0.23 -3.98
CA GLY A 211 -10.54 0.45 -3.07
C GLY A 211 -11.88 0.28 -3.79
N GLN A 212 -12.90 -0.21 -3.08
CA GLN A 212 -14.26 -0.35 -3.57
C GLN A 212 -14.92 1.03 -3.80
N PRO A 213 -15.40 1.33 -5.04
CA PRO A 213 -16.30 2.46 -5.28
C PRO A 213 -17.63 2.26 -4.54
N ILE A 214 -18.13 3.28 -3.85
CA ILE A 214 -19.32 3.17 -2.97
C ILE A 214 -20.58 2.68 -3.69
N GLN A 215 -20.68 2.94 -4.99
CA GLN A 215 -21.82 2.62 -5.84
C GLN A 215 -21.78 1.20 -6.42
N THR A 216 -20.74 0.41 -6.13
CA THR A 216 -20.59 -0.95 -6.69
C THR A 216 -20.16 -1.96 -5.62
N GLN A 217 -20.58 -3.21 -5.76
CA GLN A 217 -20.14 -4.32 -4.90
C GLN A 217 -18.94 -5.08 -5.51
N LYS A 218 -18.00 -4.32 -6.10
CA LYS A 218 -16.85 -4.84 -6.82
C LYS A 218 -15.56 -4.12 -6.39
N GLN A 219 -14.46 -4.85 -6.32
CA GLN A 219 -13.12 -4.28 -6.25
C GLN A 219 -12.33 -4.70 -7.48
N TRP A 220 -11.69 -3.72 -8.11
CA TRP A 220 -10.86 -3.94 -9.29
C TRP A 220 -9.48 -4.39 -8.87
N TYR A 221 -8.93 -5.35 -9.61
CA TYR A 221 -7.55 -5.80 -9.40
C TYR A 221 -6.77 -5.81 -10.72
N ARG A 222 -5.46 -5.73 -10.58
CA ARG A 222 -4.48 -5.86 -11.67
C ARG A 222 -3.32 -6.71 -11.19
N ILE A 223 -2.85 -7.61 -12.03
CA ILE A 223 -1.65 -8.42 -11.81
C ILE A 223 -0.62 -8.00 -12.84
N VAL A 224 0.55 -7.59 -12.37
CA VAL A 224 1.58 -6.97 -13.22
C VAL A 224 2.94 -7.62 -12.95
N ASP A 225 3.65 -7.97 -14.01
CA ASP A 225 5.06 -8.35 -13.96
C ASP A 225 5.94 -7.12 -14.15
N ALA A 226 7.02 -7.00 -13.37
CA ALA A 226 7.94 -5.87 -13.48
C ALA A 226 8.54 -5.72 -14.88
N LYS A 227 8.86 -6.82 -15.55
CA LYS A 227 9.46 -6.83 -16.90
C LYS A 227 8.42 -6.99 -17.99
N GLY A 228 7.47 -7.91 -17.78
CA GLY A 228 6.45 -8.30 -18.76
C GLY A 228 5.25 -7.35 -18.85
N GLY A 229 5.01 -6.52 -17.83
CA GLY A 229 3.85 -5.62 -17.77
C GLY A 229 2.57 -6.33 -17.31
N PRO A 230 1.39 -5.81 -17.67
CA PRO A 230 0.10 -6.37 -17.22
C PRO A 230 -0.09 -7.83 -17.66
N ILE A 231 -0.44 -8.69 -16.70
CA ILE A 231 -0.76 -10.12 -16.92
C ILE A 231 -2.28 -10.31 -16.95
N GLU A 232 -2.97 -9.76 -15.96
CA GLU A 232 -4.41 -9.96 -15.79
C GLU A 232 -5.04 -8.73 -15.15
N GLU A 233 -6.23 -8.37 -15.64
CA GLU A 233 -7.07 -7.34 -15.06
C GLU A 233 -8.48 -7.88 -14.88
N GLY A 234 -9.14 -7.46 -13.80
CA GLY A 234 -10.51 -7.87 -13.56
C GLY A 234 -11.08 -7.28 -12.29
N TYR A 235 -12.12 -7.93 -11.77
CA TYR A 235 -12.70 -7.59 -10.48
C TYR A 235 -13.01 -8.82 -9.63
N VAL A 236 -13.16 -8.57 -8.33
CA VAL A 236 -13.69 -9.50 -7.33
C VAL A 236 -14.96 -8.91 -6.73
N ARG A 237 -15.89 -9.74 -6.26
CA ARG A 237 -17.09 -9.26 -5.57
C ARG A 237 -16.84 -9.20 -4.08
N VAL A 238 -17.40 -8.18 -3.43
CA VAL A 238 -17.27 -8.00 -1.98
C VAL A 238 -17.88 -9.19 -1.21
N GLU A 239 -18.98 -9.75 -1.70
CA GLU A 239 -19.61 -10.93 -1.10
C GLU A 239 -18.66 -12.14 -1.04
N ASP A 240 -17.92 -12.39 -2.13
CA ASP A 240 -16.98 -13.52 -2.23
C ASP A 240 -15.81 -13.34 -1.24
N MET A 241 -15.37 -12.09 -1.07
CA MET A 241 -14.33 -11.75 -0.10
C MET A 241 -14.82 -12.00 1.34
N LEU A 242 -16.04 -11.60 1.66
CA LEU A 242 -16.61 -11.73 3.01
C LEU A 242 -16.91 -13.20 3.36
N SER A 243 -17.27 -14.03 2.39
CA SER A 243 -17.54 -15.46 2.61
C SER A 243 -16.28 -16.32 2.78
N ARG A 244 -15.14 -15.84 2.27
CA ARG A 244 -13.87 -16.58 2.30
C ARG A 244 -13.19 -16.51 3.67
N GLN A 245 -12.51 -17.58 4.08
CA GLN A 245 -11.64 -17.55 5.26
C GLN A 245 -10.38 -16.70 5.01
N PRO A 246 -9.78 -16.10 6.06
CA PRO A 246 -8.52 -15.35 5.95
C PRO A 246 -7.37 -16.12 5.30
N TRP A 247 -7.27 -17.43 5.56
CA TRP A 247 -6.24 -18.32 5.04
C TRP A 247 -6.80 -19.26 3.96
N PRO A 248 -6.05 -19.51 2.86
CA PRO A 248 -6.42 -20.51 1.89
C PRO A 248 -6.40 -21.91 2.51
N GLU A 249 -7.45 -22.69 2.29
CA GLU A 249 -7.47 -24.12 2.57
C GLU A 249 -7.26 -24.92 1.27
N PRO A 250 -6.72 -26.15 1.33
CA PRO A 250 -6.60 -27.00 0.14
C PRO A 250 -7.96 -27.17 -0.56
N GLY A 251 -8.03 -26.78 -1.82
CA GLY A 251 -9.27 -26.84 -2.62
C GLY A 251 -10.18 -25.61 -2.48
N ASP A 252 -9.77 -24.60 -1.71
CA ASP A 252 -10.43 -23.29 -1.68
C ASP A 252 -10.49 -22.67 -3.08
N LYS A 253 -11.65 -22.13 -3.43
CA LYS A 253 -11.91 -21.49 -4.71
C LYS A 253 -12.42 -20.09 -4.44
N PHE A 254 -11.60 -19.10 -4.77
CA PHE A 254 -12.01 -17.71 -4.76
C PHE A 254 -12.50 -17.29 -6.15
N PRO A 255 -13.77 -16.89 -6.32
CA PRO A 255 -14.28 -16.39 -7.58
C PRO A 255 -13.58 -15.09 -7.99
N VAL A 256 -13.07 -15.08 -9.22
CA VAL A 256 -12.41 -13.93 -9.83
C VAL A 256 -13.01 -13.72 -11.21
N TYR A 257 -13.20 -12.46 -11.61
CA TYR A 257 -13.85 -12.09 -12.87
C TYR A 257 -12.87 -11.29 -13.74
N PRO A 258 -12.01 -11.97 -14.53
CA PRO A 258 -11.10 -11.30 -15.47
C PRO A 258 -11.89 -10.53 -16.53
N THR A 259 -11.48 -9.29 -16.79
CA THR A 259 -11.95 -8.49 -17.94
C THR A 259 -10.95 -8.51 -19.08
N THR A 260 -9.66 -8.67 -18.77
CA THR A 260 -8.57 -8.78 -19.74
C THR A 260 -7.56 -9.82 -19.24
N GLN A 261 -7.14 -10.73 -20.11
CA GLN A 261 -6.00 -11.62 -19.87
C GLN A 261 -4.97 -11.41 -20.97
N HIS A 262 -3.77 -10.98 -20.59
CA HIS A 262 -2.63 -10.88 -21.48
C HIS A 262 -1.92 -12.23 -21.45
N THR A 263 -1.93 -12.94 -22.57
CA THR A 263 -1.32 -14.27 -22.65
C THR A 263 0.21 -14.12 -22.60
N ASP A 264 0.86 -14.79 -21.65
CA ASP A 264 2.32 -14.97 -21.55
C ASP A 264 2.79 -15.67 -22.85
N THR A 265 3.02 -14.90 -23.91
CA THR A 265 3.54 -15.41 -25.18
C THR A 265 4.75 -14.58 -25.56
N ALA A 266 5.89 -14.95 -25.00
CA ALA A 266 7.17 -14.56 -25.58
C ALA A 266 7.21 -15.07 -27.05
N PRO A 267 7.59 -14.23 -28.02
CA PRO A 267 7.93 -14.74 -29.34
C PRO A 267 9.22 -15.56 -29.21
N ARG A 268 9.16 -16.81 -29.66
CA ARG A 268 10.33 -17.70 -29.81
C ARG A 268 11.39 -17.08 -30.70
#